data_AF-A0A2Z5FUH4-F1
#
_entry.id   AF-A0A2Z5FUH4-F1
#
_cell.length_a   1.000
_cell.length_b   1.000
_cell.length_c   1.000
_cell.angle_alpha   90.00
_cell.angle_beta   90.00
_cell.angle_gamma   90.00
#
_symmetry.space_group_name_H-M   'P 1'
#
loop_
_entity.id
_entity.type
_entity.pdbx_description
1 polymer ?
#
loop_
_entity_poly.entity_id
_entity_poly.type
_entity_poly.pdbx_seq_one_letter_code
_entity_poly.pdbx_strand_id
1 'polypeptide(L)'
;MLAEATKAFNAGHSADALRQLDALAKLNPEPSGVERLRGLIDYQQRDLPSAQMAYAKAIAQDPSDDESMQMLGVTLYGLGKPAEAIPLLEKAHVAIPSQNVDPNYVLGVCYIAVGRYDDSRHAIAAQYGFPPDSAAAYLLAARLLLRQENPKVAEDFARKAVALQPDLPLAHLLLGEVALARAQFPEAIAEFNRERDLNPLNGNLYDRLGDAYVRSGDDARAKEALSRAVVLEPNATGPYILLGKVMLNQQNYLLAILYLERARAMDPGNYLAHNLLGQAYRRTGRTAEANKESQLADQIQNGKLPNSSPGAATAVPATSAPSLTGPKLEGIH
;
A
#
# COMPACT_ATOMS: atom_id res chain seq x y z
N MET A 1 -28.92 -25.56 3.44
CA MET A 1 -27.89 -25.51 4.51
C MET A 1 -26.62 -24.80 4.09
N LEU A 2 -25.75 -25.29 3.20
CA LEU A 2 -24.51 -24.54 2.87
C LEU A 2 -24.79 -23.16 2.20
N ALA A 3 -25.77 -23.10 1.31
CA ALA A 3 -26.24 -21.83 0.72
C ALA A 3 -26.84 -20.87 1.76
N GLU A 4 -27.45 -21.41 2.83
CA GLU A 4 -28.00 -20.61 3.93
C GLU A 4 -26.87 -20.06 4.82
N ALA A 5 -25.84 -20.87 5.08
CA ALA A 5 -24.66 -20.45 5.82
C ALA A 5 -23.92 -19.35 5.05
N THR A 6 -23.78 -19.52 3.73
CA THR A 6 -23.21 -18.50 2.82
C THR A 6 -24.02 -17.20 2.86
N LYS A 7 -25.35 -17.31 2.79
CA LYS A 7 -26.24 -16.14 2.88
C LYS A 7 -26.15 -15.44 4.23
N ALA A 8 -26.08 -16.20 5.32
CA ALA A 8 -25.92 -15.65 6.68
C ALA A 8 -24.59 -14.91 6.81
N PHE A 9 -23.50 -15.50 6.31
CA PHE A 9 -22.19 -14.87 6.27
C PHE A 9 -22.18 -13.58 5.45
N ASN A 10 -22.72 -13.60 4.23
CA ASN A 10 -22.83 -12.41 3.38
C ASN A 10 -23.71 -11.30 3.99
N ALA A 11 -24.61 -11.65 4.91
CA ALA A 11 -25.42 -10.72 5.69
C ALA A 11 -24.72 -10.21 6.98
N GLY A 12 -23.46 -10.60 7.21
CA GLY A 12 -22.68 -10.24 8.41
C GLY A 12 -22.94 -11.12 9.63
N HIS A 13 -23.81 -12.13 9.54
CA HIS A 13 -24.15 -13.04 10.64
C HIS A 13 -23.17 -14.22 10.71
N SER A 14 -21.89 -13.92 10.95
CA SER A 14 -20.81 -14.93 10.94
C SER A 14 -21.00 -16.05 11.98
N ALA A 15 -21.52 -15.73 13.17
CA ALA A 15 -21.79 -16.74 14.20
C ALA A 15 -22.90 -17.72 13.77
N ASP A 16 -23.91 -17.25 13.04
CA ASP A 16 -24.99 -18.10 12.54
C ASP A 16 -24.50 -18.99 11.41
N ALA A 17 -23.66 -18.45 10.53
CA ALA A 17 -23.00 -19.22 9.48
C ALA A 17 -22.14 -20.33 10.08
N LEU A 18 -21.28 -20.04 11.07
CA LEU A 18 -20.45 -21.05 11.74
C LEU A 18 -21.28 -22.15 12.41
N ARG A 19 -22.38 -21.80 13.11
CA ARG A 19 -23.29 -22.81 13.69
C ARG A 19 -23.89 -23.74 12.64
N GLN A 20 -24.26 -23.20 11.48
CA GLN A 20 -24.78 -24.00 10.37
C GLN A 20 -23.69 -24.89 9.75
N LEU A 21 -22.47 -24.37 9.63
CA LEU A 21 -21.30 -25.15 9.18
C LEU A 21 -20.96 -26.29 10.14
N ASP A 22 -21.05 -26.08 11.45
CA ASP A 22 -20.84 -27.14 12.45
C ASP A 22 -21.87 -28.28 12.35
N ALA A 23 -23.11 -27.95 11.95
CA ALA A 23 -24.13 -28.95 11.68
C ALA A 23 -23.82 -29.73 10.39
N LEU A 24 -23.36 -29.04 9.34
CA LEU A 24 -22.97 -29.65 8.06
C LEU A 24 -21.73 -30.54 8.19
N ALA A 25 -20.75 -30.14 9.00
CA ALA A 25 -19.52 -30.87 9.25
C ALA A 25 -19.74 -32.24 9.95
N LYS A 26 -20.93 -32.47 10.53
CA LYS A 26 -21.31 -33.74 11.16
C LYS A 26 -21.94 -34.74 10.19
N LEU A 27 -22.28 -34.32 8.98
CA LEU A 27 -22.86 -35.21 7.96
C LEU A 27 -21.77 -36.13 7.39
N ASN A 28 -22.16 -37.33 6.95
CA ASN A 28 -21.24 -38.28 6.32
C ASN A 28 -21.80 -38.75 4.96
N PRO A 29 -21.17 -38.37 3.82
CA PRO A 29 -19.99 -37.52 3.72
C PRO A 29 -20.29 -36.04 4.07
N GLU A 30 -19.28 -35.34 4.56
CA GLU A 30 -19.33 -33.90 4.77
C GLU A 30 -19.53 -33.18 3.41
N PRO A 31 -20.44 -32.20 3.29
CA PRO A 31 -20.62 -31.47 2.04
C PRO A 31 -19.38 -30.68 1.64
N SER A 32 -19.00 -30.71 0.35
CA SER A 32 -17.92 -29.88 -0.18
C SER A 32 -18.21 -28.38 0.01
N GLY A 33 -17.15 -27.59 0.29
CA GLY A 33 -17.22 -26.15 0.51
C GLY A 33 -17.52 -25.70 1.94
N VAL A 34 -17.83 -26.62 2.86
CA VAL A 34 -18.06 -26.31 4.29
C VAL A 34 -16.81 -25.69 4.91
N GLU A 35 -15.67 -26.37 4.79
CA GLU A 35 -14.40 -25.91 5.38
C GLU A 35 -13.82 -24.68 4.67
N ARG A 36 -14.06 -24.53 3.36
CA ARG A 36 -13.68 -23.32 2.62
C ARG A 36 -14.41 -22.09 3.16
N LEU A 37 -15.74 -22.18 3.36
CA LEU A 37 -16.51 -21.07 3.91
C LEU A 37 -16.13 -20.79 5.37
N ARG A 38 -15.83 -21.83 6.16
CA ARG A 38 -15.31 -21.67 7.52
C ARG A 38 -13.99 -20.87 7.52
N GLY A 39 -13.03 -21.29 6.69
CA GLY A 39 -11.75 -20.59 6.57
C GLY A 39 -11.91 -19.13 6.15
N LEU A 40 -12.88 -18.83 5.28
CA LEU A 40 -13.17 -17.46 4.87
C LEU A 40 -13.73 -16.61 6.01
N ILE A 41 -14.61 -17.17 6.84
CA ILE A 41 -15.14 -16.51 8.03
C ILE A 41 -14.01 -16.22 9.01
N ASP A 42 -13.19 -17.22 9.32
CA ASP A 42 -12.09 -17.10 10.28
C ASP A 42 -11.05 -16.08 9.81
N TYR A 43 -10.74 -16.08 8.50
CA TYR A 43 -9.84 -15.10 7.88
C TYR A 43 -10.38 -13.67 8.00
N GLN A 44 -11.67 -13.46 7.74
CA GLN A 44 -12.29 -12.13 7.90
C GLN A 44 -12.30 -11.66 9.36
N GLN A 45 -12.42 -12.58 10.31
CA GLN A 45 -12.33 -12.30 11.75
C GLN A 45 -10.89 -12.10 12.23
N ARG A 46 -9.90 -12.24 11.34
CA ARG A 46 -8.46 -12.21 11.63
C ARG A 46 -7.97 -13.34 12.53
N ASP A 47 -8.74 -14.42 12.66
CA ASP A 47 -8.28 -15.65 13.29
C ASP A 47 -7.53 -16.50 12.27
N LEU A 48 -6.32 -16.05 11.93
CA LEU A 48 -5.48 -16.70 10.92
C LEU A 48 -5.13 -18.16 11.27
N PRO A 49 -4.86 -18.54 12.55
CA PRO A 49 -4.68 -19.95 12.91
C PRO A 49 -5.88 -20.84 12.59
N SER A 50 -7.11 -20.42 12.94
CA SER A 50 -8.32 -21.18 12.63
C SER A 50 -8.56 -21.26 11.12
N ALA A 51 -8.35 -20.14 10.39
CA ALA A 51 -8.44 -20.11 8.94
C ALA A 51 -7.45 -21.09 8.28
N GLN A 52 -6.21 -21.16 8.77
CA GLN A 52 -5.20 -22.09 8.28
C GLN A 52 -5.69 -23.55 8.39
N MET A 53 -6.26 -23.91 9.54
CA MET A 53 -6.77 -25.27 9.77
C MET A 53 -7.94 -25.61 8.85
N ALA A 54 -8.90 -24.70 8.70
CA ALA A 54 -10.07 -24.90 7.86
C ALA A 54 -9.69 -25.05 6.38
N TYR A 55 -8.84 -24.17 5.83
CA TYR A 55 -8.39 -24.30 4.44
C TYR A 55 -7.56 -25.56 4.21
N ALA A 56 -6.69 -25.95 5.15
CA ALA A 56 -5.95 -27.21 5.05
C ALA A 56 -6.88 -28.43 5.02
N LYS A 57 -7.97 -28.42 5.81
CA LYS A 57 -8.98 -29.47 5.79
C LYS A 57 -9.76 -29.48 4.46
N ALA A 58 -10.12 -28.30 3.92
CA ALA A 58 -10.77 -28.18 2.61
C ALA A 58 -9.92 -28.80 1.49
N ILE A 59 -8.61 -28.48 1.43
CA ILE A 59 -7.68 -29.03 0.44
C ILE A 59 -7.47 -30.55 0.61
N ALA A 60 -7.54 -31.06 1.85
CA ALA A 60 -7.46 -32.49 2.10
C ALA A 60 -8.69 -33.26 1.60
N GLN A 61 -9.88 -32.62 1.63
CA GLN A 61 -11.12 -33.17 1.09
C GLN A 61 -11.17 -33.07 -0.44
N ASP A 62 -10.70 -31.95 -0.99
CA ASP A 62 -10.63 -31.67 -2.42
C ASP A 62 -9.27 -31.08 -2.80
N PRO A 63 -8.31 -31.92 -3.25
CA PRO A 63 -7.00 -31.46 -3.70
C PRO A 63 -7.00 -30.62 -4.99
N SER A 64 -8.16 -30.33 -5.56
CA SER A 64 -8.38 -29.41 -6.70
C SER A 64 -9.09 -28.12 -6.30
N ASP A 65 -9.37 -27.89 -5.01
CA ASP A 65 -9.92 -26.63 -4.51
C ASP A 65 -8.84 -25.53 -4.52
N ASP A 66 -8.65 -24.95 -5.71
CA ASP A 66 -7.66 -23.90 -5.93
C ASP A 66 -7.94 -22.66 -5.08
N GLU A 67 -9.20 -22.32 -4.82
CA GLU A 67 -9.60 -21.18 -3.99
C GLU A 67 -9.11 -21.35 -2.54
N SER A 68 -9.30 -22.55 -1.96
CA SER A 68 -8.76 -22.88 -0.64
C SER A 68 -7.23 -22.90 -0.62
N MET A 69 -6.57 -23.35 -1.70
CA MET A 69 -5.11 -23.26 -1.81
C MET A 69 -4.61 -21.81 -1.84
N GLN A 70 -5.25 -20.92 -2.61
CA GLN A 70 -4.84 -19.51 -2.64
C GLN A 70 -5.02 -18.91 -1.24
N MET A 71 -6.18 -19.13 -0.62
CA MET A 71 -6.48 -18.54 0.69
C MET A 71 -5.62 -19.12 1.81
N LEU A 72 -5.24 -20.41 1.76
CA LEU A 72 -4.24 -20.96 2.67
C LEU A 72 -2.88 -20.29 2.47
N GLY A 73 -2.44 -20.08 1.23
CA GLY A 73 -1.20 -19.36 0.91
C GLY A 73 -1.20 -17.92 1.46
N VAL A 74 -2.28 -17.17 1.25
CA VAL A 74 -2.46 -15.82 1.81
C VAL A 74 -2.48 -15.84 3.34
N THR A 75 -3.14 -16.83 3.94
CA THR A 75 -3.19 -17.00 5.40
C THR A 75 -1.82 -17.31 5.99
N LEU A 76 -1.03 -18.18 5.35
CA LEU A 76 0.34 -18.50 5.75
C LEU A 76 1.27 -17.29 5.64
N TYR A 77 1.12 -16.47 4.60
CA TYR A 77 1.82 -15.18 4.53
C TYR A 77 1.46 -14.27 5.71
N GLY A 78 0.17 -14.13 6.03
CA GLY A 78 -0.29 -13.37 7.20
C GLY A 78 0.23 -13.90 8.54
N LEU A 79 0.51 -15.20 8.62
CA LEU A 79 1.14 -15.85 9.78
C LEU A 79 2.68 -15.73 9.80
N GLY A 80 3.28 -15.01 8.84
CA GLY A 80 4.73 -14.84 8.75
C GLY A 80 5.47 -16.05 8.20
N LYS A 81 4.79 -16.91 7.43
CA LYS A 81 5.33 -18.16 6.84
C LYS A 81 5.40 -18.09 5.31
N PRO A 82 6.17 -17.17 4.72
CA PRO A 82 6.22 -16.99 3.27
C PRO A 82 6.75 -18.22 2.52
N ALA A 83 7.68 -18.97 3.10
CA ALA A 83 8.22 -20.18 2.48
C ALA A 83 7.17 -21.30 2.32
N GLU A 84 6.25 -21.45 3.29
CA GLU A 84 5.16 -22.42 3.22
C GLU A 84 4.05 -21.95 2.25
N ALA A 85 3.88 -20.63 2.10
CA ALA A 85 2.88 -20.04 1.21
C ALA A 85 3.19 -20.22 -0.28
N ILE A 86 4.48 -20.10 -0.67
CA ILE A 86 4.93 -20.14 -2.07
C ILE A 86 4.38 -21.34 -2.87
N PRO A 87 4.57 -22.62 -2.46
CA PRO A 87 4.13 -23.75 -3.28
C PRO A 87 2.60 -23.79 -3.46
N LEU A 88 1.84 -23.30 -2.48
CA LEU A 88 0.39 -23.22 -2.58
C LEU A 88 -0.05 -22.13 -3.56
N LEU A 89 0.59 -20.96 -3.48
CA LEU A 89 0.31 -19.83 -4.36
C LEU A 89 0.77 -20.09 -5.81
N GLU A 90 1.91 -20.75 -6.02
CA GLU A 90 2.38 -21.20 -7.34
C GLU A 90 1.38 -22.17 -8.00
N LYS A 91 0.82 -23.11 -7.23
CA LYS A 91 -0.19 -24.06 -7.74
C LYS A 91 -1.53 -23.37 -8.03
N ALA A 92 -1.97 -22.50 -7.12
CA ALA A 92 -3.17 -21.70 -7.22
C ALA A 92 -3.19 -20.70 -8.39
N HIS A 93 -2.02 -20.26 -8.84
CA HIS A 93 -1.81 -19.29 -9.93
C HIS A 93 -2.57 -19.63 -11.23
N VAL A 94 -2.85 -20.92 -11.46
CA VAL A 94 -3.42 -21.42 -12.70
C VAL A 94 -4.94 -21.19 -12.82
N ALA A 95 -5.65 -20.90 -11.71
CA ALA A 95 -7.09 -21.17 -11.70
C ALA A 95 -8.05 -19.98 -11.64
N ILE A 96 -7.82 -18.90 -10.87
CA ILE A 96 -8.90 -17.90 -10.66
C ILE A 96 -8.34 -16.48 -10.38
N PRO A 97 -8.83 -15.44 -11.10
CA PRO A 97 -8.79 -14.06 -10.62
C PRO A 97 -9.72 -13.91 -9.40
N SER A 98 -9.17 -13.84 -8.19
CA SER A 98 -9.98 -13.64 -6.97
C SER A 98 -10.29 -12.16 -6.74
N GLN A 99 -11.47 -11.86 -6.18
CA GLN A 99 -11.97 -10.49 -5.99
C GLN A 99 -11.41 -9.78 -4.74
N ASN A 100 -10.68 -10.47 -3.86
CA ASN A 100 -10.34 -9.93 -2.52
C ASN A 100 -8.86 -9.60 -2.33
N VAL A 101 -7.94 -10.47 -2.77
CA VAL A 101 -6.49 -10.28 -2.68
C VAL A 101 -5.86 -10.92 -3.90
N ASP A 102 -5.10 -10.16 -4.69
CA ASP A 102 -4.43 -10.74 -5.85
C ASP A 102 -3.33 -11.72 -5.36
N PRO A 103 -3.48 -13.04 -5.59
CA PRO A 103 -2.53 -14.03 -5.10
C PRO A 103 -1.14 -13.83 -5.73
N ASN A 104 -1.04 -13.20 -6.91
CA ASN A 104 0.24 -12.92 -7.56
C ASN A 104 1.01 -11.81 -6.87
N TYR A 105 0.29 -10.82 -6.34
CA TYR A 105 0.91 -9.80 -5.48
C TYR A 105 1.49 -10.45 -4.23
N VAL A 106 0.70 -11.30 -3.55
CA VAL A 106 1.16 -12.01 -2.34
C VAL A 106 2.32 -12.94 -2.66
N LEU A 107 2.27 -13.68 -3.76
CA LEU A 107 3.36 -14.53 -4.22
C LEU A 107 4.63 -13.72 -4.48
N GLY A 108 4.52 -12.57 -5.17
CA GLY A 108 5.63 -11.65 -5.39
C GLY A 108 6.25 -11.16 -4.07
N VAL A 109 5.43 -10.85 -3.07
CA VAL A 109 5.91 -10.46 -1.73
C VAL A 109 6.55 -11.63 -0.98
N CYS A 110 5.98 -12.84 -1.05
CA CYS A 110 6.56 -14.04 -0.45
C CYS A 110 7.93 -14.35 -1.05
N TYR A 111 8.09 -14.22 -2.37
CA TYR A 111 9.38 -14.37 -3.04
C TYR A 111 10.42 -13.35 -2.54
N ILE A 112 10.04 -12.08 -2.38
CA ILE A 112 10.93 -11.06 -1.81
C ILE A 112 11.35 -11.43 -0.38
N ALA A 113 10.40 -11.88 0.44
CA ALA A 113 10.66 -12.25 1.83
C ALA A 113 11.66 -13.42 1.97
N VAL A 114 11.77 -14.29 0.97
CA VAL A 114 12.75 -15.38 0.91
C VAL A 114 13.96 -15.09 0.01
N GLY A 115 14.12 -13.86 -0.48
CA GLY A 115 15.25 -13.43 -1.31
C GLY A 115 15.22 -13.89 -2.77
N ARG A 116 14.09 -14.43 -3.25
CA ARG A 116 13.88 -14.90 -4.64
C ARG A 116 13.41 -13.74 -5.54
N TYR A 117 14.25 -12.73 -5.75
CA TYR A 117 13.85 -11.48 -6.40
C TYR A 117 13.46 -11.62 -7.88
N ASP A 118 14.12 -12.50 -8.63
CA ASP A 118 13.77 -12.77 -10.04
C ASP A 118 12.39 -13.45 -10.16
N ASP A 119 12.09 -14.40 -9.27
CA ASP A 119 10.78 -15.05 -9.23
C ASP A 119 9.68 -14.05 -8.85
N SER A 120 9.97 -13.11 -7.95
CA SER A 120 9.08 -11.98 -7.65
C SER A 120 8.80 -11.16 -8.92
N ARG A 121 9.85 -10.82 -9.69
CA ARG A 121 9.67 -10.11 -10.96
C ARG A 121 8.81 -10.90 -11.94
N HIS A 122 9.04 -12.20 -12.07
CA HIS A 122 8.26 -13.06 -12.97
C HIS A 122 6.78 -13.12 -12.56
N ALA A 123 6.49 -13.31 -11.27
CA ALA A 123 5.12 -13.36 -10.76
C ALA A 123 4.37 -12.04 -10.97
N ILE A 124 5.02 -10.91 -10.67
CA ILE A 124 4.45 -9.58 -10.90
C ILE A 124 4.29 -9.30 -12.41
N ALA A 125 5.25 -9.69 -13.25
CA ALA A 125 5.13 -9.53 -14.70
C ALA A 125 3.93 -10.32 -15.24
N ALA A 126 3.74 -11.56 -14.79
CA ALA A 126 2.61 -12.40 -15.18
C ALA A 126 1.26 -11.79 -14.77
N GLN A 127 1.15 -11.23 -13.57
CA GLN A 127 -0.06 -10.56 -13.08
C GLN A 127 -0.54 -9.44 -14.03
N TYR A 128 0.39 -8.70 -14.63
CA TYR A 128 0.09 -7.57 -15.51
C TYR A 128 0.27 -7.88 -17.00
N GLY A 129 0.53 -9.15 -17.36
CA GLY A 129 0.69 -9.59 -18.75
C GLY A 129 1.96 -9.05 -19.44
N PHE A 130 3.00 -8.71 -18.69
CA PHE A 130 4.28 -8.25 -19.25
C PHE A 130 5.26 -9.41 -19.47
N PRO A 131 6.15 -9.31 -20.47
CA PRO A 131 7.30 -10.20 -20.56
C PRO A 131 8.16 -10.09 -19.29
N PRO A 132 8.65 -11.20 -18.72
CA PRO A 132 9.36 -11.19 -17.44
C PRO A 132 10.63 -10.33 -17.40
N ASP A 133 11.29 -10.15 -18.55
CA ASP A 133 12.51 -9.34 -18.70
C ASP A 133 12.28 -7.99 -19.41
N SER A 134 11.02 -7.54 -19.47
CA SER A 134 10.68 -6.21 -20.00
C SER A 134 11.02 -5.08 -19.02
N ALA A 135 11.19 -3.86 -19.54
CA ALA A 135 11.40 -2.67 -18.71
C ALA A 135 10.27 -2.45 -17.69
N ALA A 136 9.01 -2.70 -18.12
CA ALA A 136 7.83 -2.62 -17.26
C ALA A 136 7.86 -3.66 -16.11
N ALA A 137 8.29 -4.89 -16.37
CA ALA A 137 8.44 -5.92 -15.34
C ALA A 137 9.47 -5.52 -14.29
N TYR A 138 10.64 -5.03 -14.72
CA TYR A 138 11.66 -4.51 -13.80
C TYR A 138 11.16 -3.31 -12.98
N LEU A 139 10.42 -2.39 -13.60
CA LEU A 139 9.84 -1.23 -12.92
C LEU A 139 8.86 -1.63 -11.82
N LEU A 140 7.93 -2.55 -12.12
CA LEU A 140 6.93 -3.03 -11.17
C LEU A 140 7.56 -3.79 -10.01
N ALA A 141 8.53 -4.68 -10.31
CA ALA A 141 9.26 -5.41 -9.30
C ALA A 141 10.09 -4.49 -8.40
N ALA A 142 10.77 -3.49 -8.97
CA ALA A 142 11.50 -2.48 -8.21
C ALA A 142 10.58 -1.68 -7.27
N ARG A 143 9.38 -1.32 -7.73
CA ARG A 143 8.38 -0.64 -6.89
C ARG A 143 7.92 -1.52 -5.75
N LEU A 144 7.70 -2.82 -6.00
CA LEU A 144 7.34 -3.76 -4.94
C LEU A 144 8.49 -3.91 -3.93
N LEU A 145 9.72 -4.08 -4.40
CA LEU A 145 10.93 -4.15 -3.56
C LEU A 145 11.09 -2.91 -2.68
N LEU A 146 10.86 -1.71 -3.21
CA LEU A 146 10.91 -0.47 -2.41
C LEU A 146 9.84 -0.46 -1.32
N ARG A 147 8.60 -0.93 -1.63
CA ARG A 147 7.53 -1.06 -0.63
C ARG A 147 7.84 -2.11 0.44
N GLN A 148 8.59 -3.15 0.09
CA GLN A 148 9.07 -4.17 1.03
C GLN A 148 10.40 -3.79 1.69
N GLU A 149 10.76 -2.49 1.73
CA GLU A 149 11.96 -1.97 2.41
C GLU A 149 13.27 -2.61 1.92
N ASN A 150 13.33 -2.99 0.64
CA ASN A 150 14.54 -3.51 -0.03
C ASN A 150 15.10 -2.48 -1.03
N PRO A 151 15.52 -1.26 -0.61
CA PRO A 151 15.85 -0.17 -1.53
C PRO A 151 17.08 -0.46 -2.39
N LYS A 152 18.03 -1.28 -1.92
CA LYS A 152 19.22 -1.64 -2.70
C LYS A 152 18.86 -2.47 -3.95
N VAL A 153 18.07 -3.52 -3.78
CA VAL A 153 17.62 -4.38 -4.89
C VAL A 153 16.62 -3.62 -5.78
N ALA A 154 15.78 -2.79 -5.18
CA ALA A 154 14.89 -1.90 -5.93
C ALA A 154 15.68 -0.96 -6.86
N GLU A 155 16.83 -0.44 -6.43
CA GLU A 155 17.69 0.38 -7.27
C GLU A 155 18.20 -0.39 -8.48
N ASP A 156 18.75 -1.59 -8.27
CA ASP A 156 19.30 -2.42 -9.34
C ASP A 156 18.25 -2.70 -10.41
N PHE A 157 17.03 -3.04 -9.98
CA PHE A 157 15.91 -3.32 -10.89
C PHE A 157 15.40 -2.06 -11.59
N ALA A 158 15.27 -0.93 -10.87
CA ALA A 158 14.86 0.34 -11.47
C ALA A 158 15.89 0.85 -12.50
N ARG A 159 17.20 0.68 -12.22
CA ARG A 159 18.26 1.00 -13.19
C ARG A 159 18.20 0.09 -14.41
N LYS A 160 17.87 -1.19 -14.24
CA LYS A 160 17.66 -2.12 -15.36
C LYS A 160 16.46 -1.70 -16.22
N ALA A 161 15.36 -1.25 -15.61
CA ALA A 161 14.21 -0.72 -16.34
C ALA A 161 14.60 0.48 -17.22
N VAL A 162 15.29 1.48 -16.65
CA VAL A 162 15.78 2.65 -17.40
C VAL A 162 16.79 2.27 -18.48
N ALA A 163 17.67 1.30 -18.24
CA ALA A 163 18.62 0.83 -19.24
C ALA A 163 17.94 0.14 -20.44
N LEU A 164 16.82 -0.55 -20.20
CA LEU A 164 16.02 -1.19 -21.25
C LEU A 164 15.15 -0.17 -22.01
N GLN A 165 14.60 0.80 -21.30
CA GLN A 165 13.76 1.85 -21.88
C GLN A 165 13.97 3.18 -21.11
N PRO A 166 14.83 4.08 -21.63
CA PRO A 166 15.18 5.33 -20.94
C PRO A 166 14.02 6.32 -20.78
N ASP A 167 13.01 6.25 -21.64
CA ASP A 167 11.83 7.11 -21.62
C ASP A 167 10.61 6.45 -20.94
N LEU A 168 10.81 5.30 -20.27
CA LEU A 168 9.74 4.59 -19.58
C LEU A 168 9.11 5.48 -18.50
N PRO A 169 7.81 5.81 -18.60
CA PRO A 169 7.15 6.63 -17.59
C PRO A 169 7.29 6.04 -16.19
N LEU A 170 7.48 6.90 -15.19
CA LEU A 170 7.65 6.55 -13.77
C LEU A 170 8.96 5.84 -13.41
N ALA A 171 9.82 5.49 -14.36
CA ALA A 171 11.09 4.83 -14.05
C ALA A 171 12.08 5.75 -13.36
N HIS A 172 12.18 7.00 -13.82
CA HIS A 172 12.99 8.02 -13.17
C HIS A 172 12.35 8.48 -11.86
N LEU A 173 11.01 8.53 -11.77
CA LEU A 173 10.32 8.73 -10.49
C LEU A 173 10.75 7.68 -9.46
N LEU A 174 10.71 6.39 -9.82
CA LEU A 174 11.05 5.32 -8.89
C LEU A 174 12.52 5.36 -8.47
N LEU A 175 13.46 5.63 -9.40
CA LEU A 175 14.87 5.82 -9.04
C LEU A 175 15.05 6.98 -8.06
N GLY A 176 14.31 8.08 -8.25
CA GLY A 176 14.31 9.20 -7.32
C GLY A 176 13.75 8.83 -5.94
N GLU A 177 12.66 8.04 -5.88
CA GLU A 177 12.10 7.53 -4.62
C GLU A 177 13.08 6.59 -3.90
N VAL A 178 13.77 5.72 -4.63
CA VAL A 178 14.83 4.85 -4.09
C VAL A 178 15.98 5.68 -3.52
N ALA A 179 16.46 6.68 -4.26
CA ALA A 179 17.49 7.60 -3.79
C ALA A 179 17.03 8.38 -2.53
N LEU A 180 15.78 8.84 -2.48
CA LEU A 180 15.22 9.47 -1.28
C LEU A 180 15.18 8.53 -0.08
N ALA A 181 14.78 7.27 -0.26
CA ALA A 181 14.76 6.27 0.81
C ALA A 181 16.18 6.02 1.36
N ARG A 182 17.20 6.16 0.51
CA ARG A 182 18.63 6.06 0.85
C ARG A 182 19.26 7.38 1.31
N ALA A 183 18.47 8.45 1.44
CA ALA A 183 18.91 9.81 1.77
C ALA A 183 19.95 10.42 0.79
N GLN A 184 19.93 9.98 -0.46
CA GLN A 184 20.75 10.47 -1.57
C GLN A 184 20.01 11.61 -2.29
N PHE A 185 19.96 12.78 -1.65
CA PHE A 185 19.12 13.90 -2.14
C PHE A 185 19.54 14.46 -3.50
N PRO A 186 20.83 14.69 -3.80
CA PRO A 186 21.25 15.19 -5.10
C PRO A 186 20.85 14.25 -6.24
N GLU A 187 21.02 12.95 -6.04
CA GLU A 187 20.65 11.90 -6.98
C GLU A 187 19.12 11.85 -7.16
N ALA A 188 18.36 11.90 -6.06
CA ALA A 188 16.90 11.93 -6.12
C ALA A 188 16.39 13.11 -6.95
N ILE A 189 16.90 14.32 -6.69
CA ILE A 189 16.55 15.54 -7.43
C ILE A 189 16.89 15.39 -8.92
N ALA A 190 18.05 14.81 -9.26
CA ALA A 190 18.45 14.58 -10.65
C ALA A 190 17.47 13.65 -11.37
N GLU A 191 17.07 12.54 -10.76
CA GLU A 191 16.13 11.60 -11.37
C GLU A 191 14.72 12.18 -11.47
N PHE A 192 14.23 12.89 -10.44
CA PHE A 192 12.95 13.59 -10.52
C PHE A 192 12.92 14.67 -11.61
N ASN A 193 14.03 15.36 -11.86
CA ASN A 193 14.09 16.31 -12.97
C ASN A 193 13.99 15.61 -14.33
N ARG A 194 14.58 14.42 -14.50
CA ARG A 194 14.40 13.62 -15.72
C ARG A 194 12.95 13.17 -15.90
N GLU A 195 12.32 12.71 -14.81
CA GLU A 195 10.90 12.37 -14.84
C GLU A 195 10.03 13.59 -15.17
N ARG A 196 10.41 14.79 -14.71
CA ARG A 196 9.67 16.03 -15.02
C ARG A 196 9.70 16.34 -16.50
N ASP A 197 10.83 16.10 -17.15
CA ASP A 197 10.99 16.33 -18.59
C ASP A 197 10.14 15.35 -19.40
N LEU A 198 9.93 14.12 -18.90
CA LEU A 198 9.07 13.10 -19.51
C LEU A 198 7.59 13.30 -19.20
N ASN A 199 7.25 13.57 -17.94
CA ASN A 199 5.89 13.58 -17.40
C ASN A 199 5.61 14.86 -16.57
N PRO A 200 5.56 16.03 -17.20
CA PRO A 200 5.47 17.33 -16.51
C PRO A 200 4.13 17.60 -15.80
N LEU A 201 3.12 16.74 -16.00
CA LEU A 201 1.79 16.86 -15.40
C LEU A 201 1.52 15.84 -14.27
N ASN A 202 2.52 15.03 -13.91
CA ASN A 202 2.42 14.11 -12.78
C ASN A 202 2.52 14.90 -11.45
N GLY A 203 1.43 15.01 -10.69
CA GLY A 203 1.42 15.76 -9.43
C GLY A 203 2.27 15.11 -8.34
N ASN A 204 2.21 13.77 -8.23
CA ASN A 204 3.05 12.99 -7.32
C ASN A 204 4.54 13.26 -7.51
N LEU A 205 5.01 13.45 -8.75
CA LEU A 205 6.40 13.81 -9.01
C LEU A 205 6.81 15.10 -8.27
N TYR A 206 5.99 16.13 -8.33
CA TYR A 206 6.30 17.41 -7.69
C TYR A 206 6.20 17.34 -6.16
N ASP A 207 5.36 16.45 -5.62
CA ASP A 207 5.36 16.11 -4.19
C ASP A 207 6.73 15.50 -3.79
N ARG A 208 7.18 14.48 -4.51
CA ARG A 208 8.49 13.83 -4.25
C ARG A 208 9.67 14.76 -4.44
N LEU A 209 9.66 15.58 -5.48
CA LEU A 209 10.68 16.59 -5.72
C LEU A 209 10.68 17.66 -4.61
N GLY A 210 9.51 18.06 -4.15
CA GLY A 210 9.32 18.92 -2.98
C GLY A 210 9.91 18.33 -1.70
N ASP A 211 9.61 17.06 -1.39
CA ASP A 211 10.19 16.34 -0.24
C ASP A 211 11.72 16.28 -0.32
N ALA A 212 12.27 15.97 -1.50
CA ALA A 212 13.71 15.95 -1.72
C ALA A 212 14.35 17.31 -1.41
N TYR A 213 13.74 18.40 -1.88
CA TYR A 213 14.21 19.75 -1.58
C TYR A 213 14.11 20.09 -0.09
N VAL A 214 12.99 19.78 0.57
CA VAL A 214 12.82 19.97 2.03
C VAL A 214 13.92 19.24 2.81
N ARG A 215 14.19 17.97 2.46
CA ARG A 215 15.20 17.15 3.16
C ARG A 215 16.63 17.59 2.85
N SER A 216 16.87 18.20 1.69
CA SER A 216 18.14 18.83 1.35
C SER A 216 18.34 20.25 1.92
N GLY A 217 17.29 20.83 2.52
CA GLY A 217 17.32 22.18 3.10
C GLY A 217 17.04 23.31 2.11
N ASP A 218 16.62 23.00 0.88
CA ASP A 218 16.28 24.01 -0.13
C ASP A 218 14.79 24.37 -0.08
N ASP A 219 14.43 25.16 0.92
CA ASP A 219 13.04 25.58 1.15
C ASP A 219 12.45 26.40 -0.01
N ALA A 220 13.28 27.08 -0.80
CA ALA A 220 12.83 27.90 -1.92
C ALA A 220 12.32 27.02 -3.07
N ARG A 221 13.14 26.05 -3.52
CA ARG A 221 12.73 25.10 -4.55
C ARG A 221 11.68 24.11 -4.07
N ALA A 222 11.70 23.75 -2.78
CA ALA A 222 10.64 22.97 -2.16
C ALA A 222 9.28 23.65 -2.30
N LYS A 223 9.19 24.95 -1.96
CA LYS A 223 7.94 25.71 -2.10
C LYS A 223 7.41 25.68 -3.53
N GLU A 224 8.26 25.90 -4.52
CA GLU A 224 7.87 25.90 -5.93
C GLU A 224 7.31 24.54 -6.36
N ALA A 225 8.05 23.46 -6.10
CA ALA A 225 7.64 22.10 -6.45
C ALA A 225 6.32 21.74 -5.75
N LEU A 226 6.22 21.95 -4.44
CA LEU A 226 5.00 21.61 -3.68
C LEU A 226 3.80 22.47 -4.10
N SER A 227 4.02 23.73 -4.47
CA SER A 227 2.96 24.60 -5.02
C SER A 227 2.44 24.05 -6.36
N ARG A 228 3.32 23.48 -7.19
CA ARG A 228 2.91 22.79 -8.40
C ARG A 228 2.15 21.50 -8.10
N ALA A 229 2.59 20.73 -7.09
CA ALA A 229 1.91 19.52 -6.65
C ALA A 229 0.46 19.79 -6.21
N VAL A 230 0.20 20.82 -5.39
CA VAL A 230 -1.18 21.15 -4.96
C VAL A 230 -2.08 21.65 -6.10
N VAL A 231 -1.51 22.21 -7.17
CA VAL A 231 -2.28 22.62 -8.36
C VAL A 231 -2.68 21.40 -9.19
N LEU A 232 -1.77 20.43 -9.37
CA LEU A 232 -2.03 19.23 -10.16
C LEU A 232 -2.88 18.19 -9.40
N GLU A 233 -2.64 18.05 -8.10
CA GLU A 233 -3.32 17.09 -7.23
C GLU A 233 -3.79 17.77 -5.92
N PRO A 234 -4.87 18.57 -5.97
CA PRO A 234 -5.36 19.35 -4.81
C PRO A 234 -5.90 18.49 -3.65
N ASN A 235 -6.05 17.19 -3.87
CA ASN A 235 -6.52 16.23 -2.87
C ASN A 235 -5.37 15.42 -2.25
N ALA A 236 -4.11 15.65 -2.64
CA ALA A 236 -2.95 15.04 -2.01
C ALA A 236 -2.59 15.79 -0.71
N THR A 237 -2.66 15.12 0.44
CA THR A 237 -2.39 15.76 1.74
C THR A 237 -0.91 16.06 1.97
N GLY A 238 0.00 15.21 1.46
CA GLY A 238 1.45 15.31 1.66
C GLY A 238 2.02 16.70 1.31
N PRO A 239 1.72 17.25 0.11
CA PRO A 239 2.18 18.58 -0.28
C PRO A 239 1.78 19.71 0.67
N TYR A 240 0.56 19.67 1.25
CA TYR A 240 0.12 20.67 2.22
C TYR A 240 0.90 20.59 3.54
N ILE A 241 1.21 19.38 4.00
CA ILE A 241 2.03 19.17 5.21
C ILE A 241 3.44 19.75 4.98
N LEU A 242 4.04 19.44 3.84
CA LEU A 242 5.38 19.90 3.50
C LEU A 242 5.44 21.41 3.24
N LEU A 243 4.43 22.00 2.59
CA LEU A 243 4.31 23.46 2.46
C LEU A 243 4.22 24.13 3.84
N GLY A 244 3.44 23.55 4.77
CA GLY A 244 3.38 23.98 6.15
C GLY A 244 4.75 23.99 6.84
N LYS A 245 5.52 22.91 6.67
CA LYS A 245 6.91 22.79 7.17
C LYS A 245 7.85 23.82 6.55
N VAL A 246 7.80 24.02 5.24
CA VAL A 246 8.59 25.04 4.54
C VAL A 246 8.26 26.44 5.07
N MET A 247 6.97 26.75 5.28
CA MET A 247 6.56 28.04 5.83
C MET A 247 7.03 28.22 7.28
N LEU A 248 7.04 27.15 8.09
CA LEU A 248 7.62 27.18 9.45
C LEU A 248 9.11 27.52 9.43
N ASN A 249 9.89 26.87 8.55
CA ASN A 249 11.32 27.13 8.40
C ASN A 249 11.58 28.60 7.99
N GLN A 250 10.72 29.12 7.10
CA GLN A 250 10.75 30.52 6.64
C GLN A 250 10.15 31.52 7.65
N GLN A 251 9.72 31.07 8.84
CA GLN A 251 9.06 31.87 9.87
C GLN A 251 7.74 32.52 9.44
N ASN A 252 7.15 32.07 8.33
CA ASN A 252 5.84 32.49 7.82
C ASN A 252 4.72 31.73 8.55
N TYR A 253 4.61 31.92 9.87
CA TYR A 253 3.79 31.08 10.73
C TYR A 253 2.29 31.09 10.39
N LEU A 254 1.75 32.22 9.93
CA LEU A 254 0.34 32.31 9.52
C LEU A 254 0.04 31.44 8.29
N LEU A 255 0.94 31.46 7.31
CA LEU A 255 0.79 30.64 6.11
C LEU A 255 1.04 29.16 6.41
N ALA A 256 1.94 28.86 7.36
CA ALA A 256 2.10 27.51 7.87
C ALA A 256 0.80 26.96 8.48
N ILE A 257 0.15 27.75 9.35
CA ILE A 257 -1.15 27.40 9.94
C ILE A 257 -2.18 27.11 8.84
N LEU A 258 -2.29 27.98 7.83
CA LEU A 258 -3.26 27.79 6.74
C LEU A 258 -3.08 26.45 6.02
N TYR A 259 -1.86 26.13 5.60
CA TYR A 259 -1.58 24.87 4.92
C TYR A 259 -1.78 23.64 5.82
N LEU A 260 -1.39 23.74 7.09
CA LEU A 260 -1.50 22.62 8.04
C LEU A 260 -2.94 22.38 8.49
N GLU A 261 -3.76 23.43 8.61
CA GLU A 261 -5.21 23.29 8.87
C GLU A 261 -5.90 22.61 7.69
N ARG A 262 -5.52 22.94 6.45
CA ARG A 262 -6.00 22.24 5.25
C ARG A 262 -5.59 20.77 5.27
N ALA A 263 -4.33 20.47 5.58
CA ALA A 263 -3.83 19.10 5.68
C ALA A 263 -4.59 18.29 6.74
N ARG A 264 -4.78 18.85 7.95
CA ARG A 264 -5.54 18.22 9.05
C ARG A 264 -6.99 17.95 8.68
N ALA A 265 -7.63 18.86 7.93
CA ALA A 265 -9.00 18.65 7.47
C ALA A 265 -9.12 17.50 6.46
N MET A 266 -8.07 17.26 5.66
CA MET A 266 -8.02 16.18 4.66
C MET A 266 -7.64 14.83 5.27
N ASP A 267 -6.71 14.82 6.22
CA ASP A 267 -6.28 13.63 6.96
C ASP A 267 -6.18 13.94 8.47
N PRO A 268 -7.29 13.80 9.21
CA PRO A 268 -7.31 14.00 10.66
C PRO A 268 -6.47 12.98 11.44
N GLY A 269 -6.04 11.88 10.81
CA GLY A 269 -5.20 10.86 11.42
C GLY A 269 -3.70 11.13 11.24
N ASN A 270 -3.32 12.26 10.65
CA ASN A 270 -1.92 12.54 10.36
C ASN A 270 -1.19 13.21 11.52
N TYR A 271 -0.44 12.44 12.31
CA TYR A 271 0.28 12.97 13.47
C TYR A 271 1.31 14.07 13.11
N LEU A 272 1.90 14.03 11.90
CA LEU A 272 2.86 15.05 11.45
C LEU A 272 2.18 16.40 11.24
N ALA A 273 0.97 16.42 10.66
CA ALA A 273 0.20 17.64 10.48
C ALA A 273 -0.12 18.30 11.84
N HIS A 274 -0.56 17.50 12.81
CA HIS A 274 -0.80 17.96 14.19
C HIS A 274 0.48 18.51 14.87
N ASN A 275 1.60 17.79 14.77
CA ASN A 275 2.87 18.22 15.35
C ASN A 275 3.37 19.54 14.77
N LEU A 276 3.29 19.73 13.45
CA LEU A 276 3.68 20.97 12.79
C LEU A 276 2.70 22.11 13.11
N LEU A 277 1.40 21.83 13.17
CA LEU A 277 0.39 22.84 13.50
C LEU A 277 0.57 23.33 14.94
N GLY A 278 0.86 22.42 15.88
CA GLY A 278 1.21 22.78 17.26
C GLY A 278 2.46 23.64 17.35
N GLN A 279 3.48 23.37 16.54
CA GLN A 279 4.67 24.24 16.44
C GLN A 279 4.31 25.63 15.92
N ALA A 280 3.49 25.72 14.86
CA ALA A 280 3.07 26.99 14.28
C ALA A 280 2.27 27.83 15.29
N TYR A 281 1.33 27.22 16.00
CA TYR A 281 0.55 27.87 17.05
C TYR A 281 1.42 28.38 18.21
N ARG A 282 2.43 27.62 18.66
CA ARG A 282 3.39 28.11 19.68
C ARG A 282 4.11 29.36 19.21
N ARG A 283 4.54 29.39 17.95
CA ARG A 283 5.26 30.54 17.36
C ARG A 283 4.37 31.78 17.23
N THR A 284 3.05 31.62 17.17
CA THR A 284 2.08 32.72 17.16
C THR A 284 1.46 33.04 18.52
N GLY A 285 1.96 32.44 19.63
CA GLY A 285 1.41 32.67 20.97
C GLY A 285 0.07 31.99 21.27
N ARG A 286 -0.41 31.12 20.37
CA ARG A 286 -1.66 30.35 20.48
C ARG A 286 -1.44 29.07 21.30
N THR A 287 -1.02 29.24 22.55
CA THR A 287 -0.53 28.15 23.41
C THR A 287 -1.58 27.07 23.70
N ALA A 288 -2.84 27.47 23.86
CA ALA A 288 -3.93 26.52 24.13
C ALA A 288 -4.15 25.58 22.94
N GLU A 289 -4.23 26.13 21.72
CA GLU A 289 -4.36 25.33 20.51
C GLU A 289 -3.12 24.47 20.27
N ALA A 290 -1.92 25.01 20.51
CA ALA A 290 -0.69 24.24 20.39
C ALA A 290 -0.65 22.98 21.28
N ASN A 291 -1.10 23.11 22.52
CA ASN A 291 -1.15 22.00 23.47
C ASN A 291 -2.18 20.95 23.03
N LYS A 292 -3.33 21.40 22.51
CA LYS A 292 -4.35 20.50 21.95
C LYS A 292 -3.79 19.71 20.76
N GLU A 293 -3.14 20.36 19.81
CA GLU A 293 -2.57 19.69 18.64
C GLU A 293 -1.46 18.69 19.04
N SER A 294 -0.63 19.03 20.03
CA SER A 294 0.42 18.12 20.52
C SER A 294 -0.19 16.86 21.17
N GLN A 295 -1.24 17.03 22.00
CA GLN A 295 -1.96 15.90 22.60
C GLN A 295 -2.61 14.99 21.54
N LEU A 296 -3.17 15.57 20.48
CA LEU A 296 -3.75 14.82 19.37
C LEU A 296 -2.67 14.02 18.62
N ALA A 297 -1.52 14.63 18.34
CA ALA A 297 -0.41 13.94 17.71
C ALA A 297 0.05 12.72 18.53
N ASP A 298 0.22 12.89 19.84
CA ASP A 298 0.60 11.80 20.75
C ASP A 298 -0.46 10.69 20.79
N GLN A 299 -1.74 11.07 20.83
CA GLN A 299 -2.86 10.14 20.82
C GLN A 299 -2.89 9.30 19.53
N ILE A 300 -2.75 9.95 18.37
CA ILE A 300 -2.69 9.30 17.06
C ILE A 300 -1.49 8.35 16.99
N GLN A 301 -0.30 8.82 17.39
CA GLN A 301 0.92 8.01 17.36
C GLN A 301 0.83 6.78 18.27
N ASN A 302 0.09 6.88 19.37
CA ASN A 302 -0.17 5.76 20.30
C ASN A 302 -1.44 4.95 19.94
N GLY A 303 -2.03 5.14 18.76
CA GLY A 303 -3.18 4.38 18.28
C GLY A 303 -4.52 4.69 18.96
N LYS A 304 -4.60 5.79 19.72
CA LYS A 304 -5.82 6.24 20.42
C LYS A 304 -6.45 7.41 19.67
N LEU A 305 -7.08 7.15 18.53
CA LEU A 305 -7.81 8.19 17.80
C LEU A 305 -8.96 8.74 18.68
N PRO A 306 -9.12 10.08 18.83
CA PRO A 306 -10.34 10.63 19.37
C PRO A 306 -11.47 10.45 18.35
N ASN A 307 -12.37 9.50 18.62
CA ASN A 307 -13.68 9.25 18.00
C ASN A 307 -13.92 9.97 16.65
N SER A 308 -13.41 9.40 15.56
CA SER A 308 -14.12 9.48 14.28
C SER A 308 -15.29 8.49 14.34
N SER A 309 -16.48 8.91 13.90
CA SER A 309 -17.73 8.16 13.87
C SER A 309 -17.58 6.66 13.51
N PRO A 310 -18.44 5.77 14.04
CA PRO A 310 -18.34 4.32 13.81
C PRO A 310 -18.67 4.02 12.33
N GLY A 311 -17.62 3.83 11.53
CA GLY A 311 -17.75 3.53 10.11
C GLY A 311 -16.45 3.28 9.35
N ALA A 312 -15.27 3.51 9.95
CA ALA A 312 -13.98 3.30 9.29
C ALA A 312 -12.95 2.66 10.23
N ALA A 313 -13.21 1.42 10.67
CA ALA A 313 -12.22 0.62 11.38
C ALA A 313 -11.37 -0.16 10.36
N THR A 314 -10.20 0.41 10.06
CA THR A 314 -8.94 -0.30 9.76
C THR A 314 -9.01 -1.42 8.71
N ALA A 315 -9.06 -1.02 7.45
CA ALA A 315 -8.44 -1.78 6.38
C ALA A 315 -6.96 -2.07 6.73
N VAL A 316 -6.48 -3.26 6.34
CA VAL A 316 -5.05 -3.53 6.06
C VAL A 316 -4.44 -2.25 5.45
N PRO A 317 -3.21 -1.82 5.81
CA PRO A 317 -2.68 -0.57 5.30
C PRO A 317 -2.85 -0.54 3.79
N ALA A 318 -3.81 0.27 3.34
CA ALA A 318 -3.88 0.72 1.98
C ALA A 318 -2.67 1.63 1.86
N THR A 319 -1.52 1.01 1.61
CA THR A 319 -0.40 1.70 0.98
C THR A 319 -1.05 2.46 -0.15
N SER A 320 -0.96 3.79 -0.12
CA SER A 320 -1.45 4.65 -1.17
C SER A 320 -0.93 4.10 -2.51
N ALA A 321 -1.78 3.33 -3.16
CA ALA A 321 -1.75 3.16 -4.59
C ALA A 321 -2.34 4.47 -5.08
N PRO A 322 -1.58 5.31 -5.81
CA PRO A 322 -2.23 6.26 -6.68
C PRO A 322 -3.23 5.46 -7.51
N SER A 323 -4.47 5.91 -7.56
CA SER A 323 -5.47 5.43 -8.49
C SER A 323 -4.83 5.32 -9.89
N LEU A 324 -4.61 4.11 -10.38
CA LEU A 324 -4.23 3.88 -11.77
C LEU A 324 -5.49 3.93 -12.65
N THR A 325 -6.24 5.02 -12.53
CA THR A 325 -7.13 5.50 -13.58
C THR A 325 -6.47 6.71 -14.23
N GLY A 326 -5.29 6.47 -14.80
CA GLY A 326 -4.69 7.25 -15.89
C GLY A 326 -4.78 6.40 -17.17
N PRO A 327 -4.78 7.01 -18.36
CA PRO A 327 -5.42 6.45 -19.54
C PRO A 327 -4.85 5.08 -19.90
N LYS A 328 -5.75 4.17 -20.29
CA LYS A 328 -5.38 2.96 -21.02
C LYS A 328 -4.28 3.30 -22.03
N LEU A 329 -3.19 2.56 -21.99
CA LEU A 329 -2.25 2.46 -23.10
C LEU A 329 -2.96 1.72 -24.24
N GLU A 330 -3.95 2.37 -24.86
CA GLU A 330 -4.49 1.99 -26.16
C GLU A 330 -3.56 2.57 -27.22
N GLY A 331 -2.86 1.69 -27.95
CA GLY A 331 -2.25 2.01 -29.24
C GLY A 331 -0.74 1.85 -29.32
N ILE A 332 -0.26 0.62 -29.40
CA ILE A 332 0.91 0.30 -30.24
C ILE A 332 0.58 -0.99 -31.00
N HIS A 333 0.01 -0.81 -32.19
CA HIS A 333 0.11 -1.77 -33.29
C HIS A 333 1.22 -1.29 -34.23
#